data_AF-A7U1M0-F1
#
_entry.id   AF-A7U1M0-F1
#
_cell.length_a   1.000
_cell.length_b   1.000
_cell.length_c   1.000
_cell.angle_alpha   90.00
_cell.angle_beta   90.00
_cell.angle_gamma   90.00
#
_symmetry.space_group_name_H-M   'P 1'
#
loop_
_entity.id
_entity.type
_entity.pdbx_description
1 polymer ?
#
loop_
_entity_poly.entity_id
_entity_poly.type
_entity_poly.pdbx_seq_one_letter_code
_entity_poly.pdbx_strand_id
1 'polypeptide(L)'
;SWVTVSQTCDFPRLLRDLIRQLNKSVPQSIESMTTAELKKIVKDILRRVGRYAIVFDDVWDVEFWNEIKFALPEGNYGNRVMLTTRNADVASASCTESQDYVYKMEPLSIEDSWTLFCNKIFKGNHCPAHLMDVAKAVLDKCDGLP
;
A
#
# COMPACT_ATOMS: atom_id res chain seq x y z
N SER A 1 1.83 8.67 6.04
CA SER A 1 2.93 8.44 5.08
C SER A 1 2.49 7.49 4.01
N TRP A 2 3.02 7.64 2.80
CA TRP A 2 2.84 6.68 1.71
C TRP A 2 4.22 6.29 1.18
N VAL A 3 4.52 4.99 1.17
CA VAL A 3 5.82 4.44 0.81
C VAL A 3 5.61 3.32 -0.19
N THR A 4 6.08 3.48 -1.42
CA THR A 4 6.10 2.41 -2.41
C THR A 4 7.34 1.54 -2.18
N VAL A 5 7.16 0.23 -2.04
CA VAL A 5 8.23 -0.73 -1.76
C VAL A 5 8.72 -1.31 -3.08
N SER A 6 9.98 -1.04 -3.43
CA SER A 6 10.57 -1.63 -4.63
C SER A 6 10.86 -3.12 -4.43
N GLN A 7 10.82 -3.91 -5.51
CA GLN A 7 11.11 -5.36 -5.48
C GLN A 7 12.47 -5.71 -4.86
N THR A 8 13.52 -4.94 -5.16
CA THR A 8 14.88 -5.14 -4.58
C THR A 8 15.10 -4.43 -3.25
N CYS A 9 14.03 -3.87 -2.67
CA CYS A 9 13.96 -3.06 -1.44
C CYS A 9 15.30 -2.68 -0.79
N ASP A 10 15.80 -1.48 -1.09
CA ASP A 10 16.86 -0.86 -0.29
C ASP A 10 16.24 -0.39 1.04
N PHE A 11 16.23 -1.29 2.01
CA PHE A 11 15.55 -1.09 3.29
C PHE A 11 16.10 0.11 4.09
N PRO A 12 17.43 0.33 4.20
CA PRO A 12 17.98 1.55 4.79
C PRO A 12 17.48 2.82 4.11
N ARG A 13 17.49 2.87 2.77
CA ARG A 13 16.99 4.01 2.02
C ARG A 13 15.49 4.24 2.27
N LEU A 14 14.69 3.18 2.27
CA LEU A 14 13.26 3.25 2.58
C LEU A 14 13.01 3.86 3.96
N LEU A 15 13.77 3.48 4.99
CA LEU A 15 13.65 4.08 6.31
C LEU A 15 14.04 5.56 6.32
N ARG A 16 15.11 5.96 5.61
CA ARG A 16 15.50 7.38 5.48
C ARG A 16 14.40 8.20 4.82
N ASP A 17 13.80 7.67 3.77
CA ASP A 17 12.72 8.34 3.05
C ASP A 17 11.45 8.43 3.92
N LEU A 18 11.12 7.38 4.68
CA LEU A 18 10.06 7.42 5.67
C LEU A 18 10.33 8.47 6.76
N ILE A 19 11.54 8.53 7.31
CA ILE A 19 11.93 9.54 8.31
C ILE A 19 11.74 10.95 7.76
N ARG A 20 12.15 11.22 6.51
CA ARG A 20 11.96 12.52 5.84
C ARG A 20 10.50 12.89 5.65
N GLN A 21 9.64 11.90 5.36
CA GLN A 21 8.21 12.13 5.26
C GLN A 21 7.58 12.43 6.62
N LEU A 22 8.02 11.76 7.68
CA LEU A 22 7.48 11.91 9.04
C LEU A 22 7.99 13.17 9.75
N ASN A 23 9.20 13.64 9.42
CA ASN A 23 9.81 14.83 10.00
C ASN A 23 10.63 15.59 8.95
N LYS A 24 10.26 16.85 8.70
CA LYS A 24 10.93 17.70 7.68
C LYS A 24 12.28 18.26 8.16
N SER A 25 12.56 18.23 9.46
CA SER A 25 13.77 18.83 10.05
C SER A 25 14.81 17.76 10.43
N VAL A 26 14.99 16.76 9.57
CA VAL A 26 15.89 15.64 9.85
C VAL A 26 17.34 16.01 9.52
N PRO A 27 18.29 15.78 10.45
CA PRO A 27 19.70 16.05 10.21
C PRO A 27 20.27 15.20 9.07
N GLN A 28 21.24 15.72 8.32
CA GLN A 28 21.95 14.97 7.27
C GLN A 28 22.71 13.73 7.80
N SER A 29 22.93 13.64 9.12
CA SER A 29 23.61 12.51 9.77
C SER A 29 22.87 11.18 9.63
N ILE A 30 21.62 11.15 9.15
CA ILE A 30 20.90 9.89 8.89
C ILE A 30 21.48 9.06 7.75
N GLU A 31 22.29 9.67 6.86
CA GLU A 31 22.89 8.96 5.72
C GLU A 31 23.88 7.89 6.17
N SER A 32 24.64 8.14 7.23
CA SER A 32 25.65 7.21 7.76
C SER A 32 25.10 6.23 8.80
N MET A 33 23.81 6.30 9.13
CA MET A 33 23.21 5.47 10.17
C MET A 33 22.95 4.04 9.70
N THR A 34 23.09 3.11 10.64
CA THR A 34 22.72 1.71 10.49
C THR A 34 21.20 1.54 10.41
N THR A 35 20.74 0.43 9.86
CA THR A 35 19.31 0.08 9.81
C THR A 35 18.67 0.09 11.19
N ALA A 36 19.35 -0.42 12.21
CA ALA A 36 18.84 -0.46 13.58
C ALA A 36 18.62 0.95 14.17
N GLU A 37 19.54 1.88 13.92
CA GLU A 37 19.41 3.28 14.33
C GLU A 37 18.26 3.97 13.59
N LEU A 38 18.12 3.73 12.28
CA LEU A 38 17.03 4.27 11.48
C LEU A 38 15.67 3.76 11.99
N LYS A 39 15.54 2.47 12.29
CA LYS A 39 14.31 1.90 12.89
C LYS A 39 13.97 2.56 14.22
N LYS A 40 14.98 2.80 15.07
CA LYS A 40 14.80 3.49 16.35
C LYS A 40 14.29 4.92 16.15
N ILE A 41 14.83 5.66 15.20
CA ILE A 41 14.39 7.02 14.88
C ILE A 41 12.93 7.01 14.41
N VAL A 42 12.55 6.12 13.50
CA VAL A 42 11.15 5.96 13.06
C VAL A 42 10.25 5.71 14.27
N LYS A 43 10.61 4.74 15.12
CA LYS A 43 9.84 4.38 16.32
C LYS A 43 9.68 5.56 17.28
N ASP A 44 10.74 6.32 17.51
CA ASP A 44 10.74 7.48 18.40
C ASP A 44 9.91 8.64 17.84
N ILE A 45 9.98 8.90 16.53
CA ILE A 45 9.11 9.89 15.87
C ILE A 45 7.64 9.48 16.01
N LEU A 46 7.31 8.24 15.69
CA LEU A 46 5.92 7.74 15.74
C LEU A 46 5.36 7.77 17.17
N ARG A 47 6.16 7.43 18.18
CA ARG A 47 5.78 7.56 19.60
C ARG A 47 5.47 9.01 20.01
N ARG A 48 6.26 9.97 19.53
CA ARG A 48 6.07 11.40 19.84
C ARG A 48 4.83 11.97 19.17
N VAL A 49 4.55 11.58 17.93
CA VAL A 49 3.37 12.05 17.18
C VAL A 49 2.08 11.42 17.72
N GLY A 50 2.17 10.24 18.32
CA GLY A 50 1.06 9.58 19.03
C GLY A 50 0.11 8.83 18.11
N ARG A 51 -0.46 9.49 17.09
CA ARG A 51 -1.37 8.89 16.09
C ARG A 51 -0.79 8.96 14.68
N TYR A 52 -0.72 7.84 13.98
CA TYR A 52 -0.22 7.78 12.61
C TYR A 52 -1.00 6.82 11.71
N ALA A 53 -0.92 7.08 10.40
CA ALA A 53 -1.32 6.17 9.35
C ALA A 53 -0.16 6.03 8.33
N ILE A 54 0.31 4.81 8.10
CA ILE A 54 1.38 4.50 7.14
C ILE A 54 0.85 3.48 6.14
N VAL A 55 1.04 3.77 4.85
CA VAL A 55 0.77 2.84 3.77
C VAL A 55 2.10 2.38 3.18
N PHE A 56 2.31 1.07 3.16
CA PHE A 56 3.38 0.41 2.41
C PHE A 56 2.76 -0.22 1.16
N ASP A 57 3.00 0.42 0.03
CA ASP A 57 2.37 0.10 -1.24
C ASP A 57 3.28 -0.83 -2.06
N ASP A 58 2.70 -1.83 -2.73
CA ASP A 58 3.37 -2.80 -3.59
C ASP A 58 4.46 -3.63 -2.88
N VAL A 59 4.13 -4.26 -1.74
CA VAL A 59 5.07 -5.09 -0.98
C VAL A 59 5.26 -6.45 -1.65
N TRP A 60 6.52 -6.82 -1.88
CA TRP A 60 6.90 -8.03 -2.64
C TRP A 60 7.22 -9.24 -1.77
N ASP A 61 7.86 -9.03 -0.62
CA ASP A 61 8.47 -10.10 0.18
C ASP A 61 8.01 -10.06 1.65
N VAL A 62 7.88 -11.24 2.26
CA VAL A 62 7.52 -11.43 3.68
C VAL A 62 8.58 -10.84 4.61
N GLU A 63 9.85 -10.88 4.20
CA GLU A 63 10.99 -10.32 4.92
C GLU A 63 10.82 -8.82 5.16
N PHE A 64 10.19 -8.09 4.22
CA PHE A 64 9.87 -6.68 4.43
C PHE A 64 9.04 -6.47 5.69
N TRP A 65 7.95 -7.23 5.87
CA TRP A 65 7.11 -7.14 7.05
C TRP A 65 7.87 -7.53 8.32
N ASN A 66 8.62 -8.63 8.26
CA ASN A 66 9.43 -9.11 9.37
C ASN A 66 10.43 -8.06 9.85
N GLU A 67 10.96 -7.23 8.95
CA GLU A 67 11.91 -6.16 9.30
C GLU A 67 11.21 -4.86 9.76
N ILE A 68 10.17 -4.40 9.06
CA ILE A 68 9.55 -3.08 9.28
C ILE A 68 8.73 -3.02 10.56
N LYS A 69 8.14 -4.14 11.00
CA LYS A 69 7.34 -4.20 12.24
C LYS A 69 8.13 -3.73 13.46
N PHE A 70 9.44 -3.96 13.49
CA PHE A 70 10.31 -3.51 14.58
C PHE A 70 10.51 -1.99 14.65
N ALA A 71 10.30 -1.27 13.54
CA ALA A 71 10.31 0.20 13.49
C ALA A 71 9.00 0.83 13.98
N LEU A 72 7.93 0.04 14.07
CA LEU A 72 6.61 0.51 14.47
C LEU A 72 6.45 0.41 16.00
N PRO A 73 5.90 1.45 16.66
CA PRO A 73 5.53 1.37 18.08
C PRO A 73 4.45 0.33 18.34
N GLU A 74 4.62 -0.46 19.40
CA GLU A 74 3.55 -1.31 19.95
C GLU A 74 2.53 -0.43 20.69
N GLY A 75 1.24 -0.69 20.48
CA GLY A 75 0.14 -0.02 21.20
C GLY A 75 -0.97 0.53 20.29
N ASN A 76 -2.20 0.50 20.80
CA ASN A 76 -3.42 0.61 19.99
C ASN A 76 -4.11 1.98 20.08
N TYR A 77 -3.35 3.07 20.11
CA TYR A 77 -3.88 4.45 20.24
C TYR A 77 -4.49 5.01 18.93
N GLY A 78 -5.09 4.16 18.09
CA GLY A 78 -5.61 4.52 16.77
C GLY A 78 -4.52 4.62 15.69
N ASN A 79 -3.39 3.94 15.90
CA ASN A 79 -2.31 3.79 14.93
C ASN A 79 -2.73 2.80 13.85
N ARG A 80 -2.46 3.11 12.57
CA ARG A 80 -2.84 2.25 11.44
C ARG A 80 -1.66 2.03 10.51
N VAL A 81 -1.48 0.79 10.10
CA VAL A 81 -0.56 0.41 9.02
C VAL A 81 -1.36 -0.37 7.99
N MET A 82 -1.20 -0.01 6.72
CA MET A 82 -1.83 -0.68 5.60
C MET A 82 -0.74 -1.16 4.64
N LEU A 83 -0.86 -2.40 4.18
CA LEU A 83 0.01 -2.96 3.17
C LEU A 83 -0.84 -3.29 1.94
N THR A 84 -0.33 -2.99 0.75
CA THR A 84 -0.89 -3.53 -0.49
C THR A 84 0.14 -4.50 -1.08
N THR A 85 -0.32 -5.66 -1.56
CA THR A 85 0.55 -6.70 -2.10
C THR A 85 -0.22 -7.56 -3.09
N ARG A 86 0.50 -8.13 -4.06
CA ARG A 86 -0.01 -9.19 -4.95
C ARG A 86 0.24 -10.60 -4.39
N ASN A 87 0.99 -10.71 -3.30
CA ASN A 87 1.42 -11.97 -2.71
C ASN A 87 0.60 -12.28 -1.44
N ALA A 88 -0.18 -13.35 -1.48
CA ALA A 88 -1.02 -13.78 -0.36
C ALA A 88 -0.19 -14.19 0.88
N ASP A 89 1.05 -14.64 0.71
CA ASP A 89 1.93 -15.00 1.82
C ASP A 89 2.37 -13.75 2.61
N VAL A 90 2.62 -12.64 1.91
CA VAL A 90 2.91 -11.33 2.53
C VAL A 90 1.70 -10.83 3.32
N ALA A 91 0.50 -10.93 2.75
CA ALA A 91 -0.74 -10.56 3.44
C ALA A 91 -0.95 -11.42 4.70
N SER A 92 -0.70 -12.73 4.61
CA SER A 92 -0.85 -13.66 5.73
C SER A 92 0.17 -13.38 6.83
N ALA A 93 1.45 -13.21 6.48
CA ALA A 93 2.51 -12.91 7.44
C ALA A 93 2.30 -11.58 8.18
N SER A 94 1.73 -10.58 7.49
CA SER A 94 1.44 -9.27 8.06
C SER A 94 0.24 -9.21 8.99
N CYS A 95 -0.57 -10.28 9.05
CA CYS A 95 -1.77 -10.36 9.88
C CYS A 95 -1.75 -11.53 10.88
N THR A 96 -0.54 -11.94 11.31
CA THR A 96 -0.36 -13.06 12.26
C THR A 96 -0.63 -12.68 13.71
N GLU A 97 -0.66 -11.39 14.03
CA GLU A 97 -0.91 -10.86 15.38
C GLU A 97 -2.39 -10.46 15.54
N SER A 98 -2.91 -10.50 16.76
CA SER A 98 -4.35 -10.37 17.00
C SER A 98 -4.88 -8.97 16.64
N GLN A 99 -5.97 -8.92 15.86
CA GLN A 99 -6.73 -7.75 15.38
C GLN A 99 -6.40 -7.22 13.96
N ASP A 100 -5.54 -7.90 13.21
CA ASP A 100 -5.24 -7.52 11.82
C ASP A 100 -6.29 -8.08 10.83
N TYR A 101 -6.38 -7.47 9.63
CA TYR A 101 -7.38 -7.82 8.62
C TYR A 101 -6.77 -7.85 7.21
N VAL A 102 -6.92 -8.98 6.52
CA VAL A 102 -6.59 -9.12 5.10
C VAL A 102 -7.84 -8.82 4.27
N TYR A 103 -7.80 -7.73 3.50
CA TYR A 103 -8.81 -7.44 2.49
C TYR A 103 -8.36 -8.00 1.13
N LYS A 104 -9.05 -9.04 0.64
CA LYS A 104 -8.82 -9.55 -0.70
C LYS A 104 -9.58 -8.67 -1.70
N MET A 105 -8.84 -8.03 -2.61
CA MET A 105 -9.45 -7.29 -3.72
C MET A 105 -10.14 -8.28 -4.67
N GLU A 106 -11.44 -8.11 -4.85
CA GLU A 106 -12.23 -8.90 -5.80
C GLU A 106 -12.34 -8.17 -7.15
N PRO A 107 -12.54 -8.90 -8.26
CA PRO A 107 -12.87 -8.30 -9.55
C PRO A 107 -14.11 -7.41 -9.47
N LEU A 108 -14.21 -6.44 -10.38
CA LEU A 108 -15.41 -5.62 -10.50
C LEU A 108 -16.62 -6.45 -10.90
N SER A 109 -17.79 -6.05 -10.42
CA SER A 109 -19.06 -6.56 -10.92
C SER A 109 -19.25 -6.15 -12.39
N ILE A 110 -20.09 -6.88 -13.14
CA ILE A 110 -20.43 -6.53 -14.54
C ILE A 110 -20.93 -5.07 -14.64
N GLU A 111 -21.72 -4.63 -13.66
CA GLU A 111 -22.28 -3.28 -13.60
C GLU A 111 -21.19 -2.22 -13.37
N ASP A 112 -20.26 -2.47 -12.45
CA ASP A 112 -19.13 -1.58 -12.18
C ASP A 112 -18.14 -1.55 -13.33
N SER A 113 -17.86 -2.69 -13.96
CA SER A 113 -17.04 -2.78 -15.17
C SER A 113 -17.65 -2.00 -16.32
N TRP A 114 -18.96 -2.15 -16.56
CA TRP A 114 -19.68 -1.38 -17.57
C TRP A 114 -19.62 0.12 -17.29
N THR A 115 -19.83 0.51 -16.03
CA THR A 115 -19.77 1.90 -15.58
C THR A 115 -18.36 2.47 -15.78
N LEU A 116 -17.32 1.75 -15.37
CA LEU A 116 -15.93 2.15 -15.56
C LEU A 116 -15.58 2.30 -17.04
N PHE A 117 -15.99 1.34 -17.87
CA PHE A 117 -15.77 1.39 -19.31
C PHE A 117 -16.43 2.60 -19.96
N CYS A 118 -17.69 2.88 -19.63
CA CYS A 118 -18.39 4.05 -20.17
C CYS A 118 -17.76 5.37 -19.70
N ASN A 119 -17.33 5.42 -18.44
CA ASN A 119 -16.62 6.57 -17.89
C ASN A 119 -15.30 6.82 -18.63
N LYS A 120 -14.54 5.78 -18.96
CA LYS A 120 -13.24 5.89 -19.63
C LYS A 120 -13.35 6.18 -21.13
N ILE A 121 -14.19 5.43 -21.84
CA ILE A 121 -14.26 5.46 -23.30
C ILE A 121 -15.22 6.54 -23.81
N PHE A 122 -16.39 6.66 -23.19
CA PHE A 122 -17.43 7.60 -23.60
C PHE A 122 -17.47 8.86 -22.74
N LYS A 123 -16.47 9.07 -21.86
CA LYS A 123 -16.35 10.23 -20.97
C LYS A 123 -17.58 10.43 -20.08
N GLY A 124 -18.16 9.31 -19.62
CA GLY A 124 -19.37 9.30 -18.78
C GLY A 124 -20.68 9.42 -19.54
N ASN A 125 -20.65 9.51 -20.88
CA ASN A 125 -21.85 9.40 -21.70
C ASN A 125 -22.23 7.93 -21.91
N HIS A 126 -23.45 7.71 -22.41
CA HIS A 126 -23.90 6.38 -22.78
C HIS A 126 -23.11 5.82 -23.98
N CYS A 127 -22.88 4.50 -23.95
CA CYS A 127 -22.37 3.76 -25.10
C CYS A 127 -23.34 3.91 -26.30
N PRO A 128 -22.87 4.37 -27.47
CA PRO A 128 -23.69 4.39 -28.69
C PRO A 128 -24.24 3.01 -29.02
N ALA A 129 -25.52 2.94 -29.43
CA ALA A 129 -26.21 1.66 -29.63
C ALA A 129 -25.47 0.69 -30.58
N HIS A 130 -24.85 1.21 -31.64
CA HIS A 130 -24.10 0.41 -32.62
C HIS A 130 -22.77 -0.16 -32.08
N LEU A 131 -22.29 0.30 -30.92
CA LEU A 131 -21.08 -0.20 -30.25
C LEU A 131 -21.39 -1.10 -29.06
N MET A 132 -22.66 -1.28 -28.71
CA MET A 132 -23.08 -1.99 -27.50
C MET A 132 -22.54 -3.43 -27.44
N ASP A 133 -22.69 -4.19 -28.53
CA ASP A 133 -22.26 -5.58 -28.58
C ASP A 133 -20.73 -5.72 -28.55
N VAL A 134 -20.03 -4.78 -29.19
CA VAL A 134 -18.56 -4.73 -29.16
C VAL A 134 -18.05 -4.39 -27.76
N ALA A 135 -18.67 -3.41 -27.10
CA ALA A 135 -18.32 -3.01 -25.74
C ALA A 135 -18.51 -4.17 -24.75
N LYS A 136 -19.62 -4.91 -24.85
CA LYS A 136 -19.87 -6.11 -24.05
C LYS A 136 -18.83 -7.20 -24.31
N ALA A 137 -18.53 -7.49 -25.57
CA ALA A 137 -17.52 -8.49 -25.92
C ALA A 137 -16.10 -8.13 -25.44
N VAL A 138 -15.78 -6.83 -25.32
CA VAL A 138 -14.53 -6.37 -24.71
C VAL A 138 -14.55 -6.59 -23.20
N LEU A 139 -15.64 -6.20 -22.53
CA LEU A 139 -15.79 -6.36 -21.08
C LEU A 139 -15.76 -7.82 -20.64
N ASP A 140 -16.40 -8.72 -21.41
CA ASP A 140 -16.35 -10.17 -21.17
C ASP A 140 -14.91 -10.70 -21.20
N LYS A 141 -14.01 -10.09 -21.98
CA LYS A 141 -12.59 -10.45 -22.02
C LYS A 141 -11.76 -9.82 -20.90
N CYS A 142 -12.23 -8.73 -20.31
CA CYS A 142 -11.57 -8.07 -19.18
C CYS A 142 -11.80 -8.79 -17.85
N ASP A 143 -12.86 -9.60 -17.75
CA ASP A 143 -13.17 -10.44 -16.58
C ASP A 143 -13.14 -9.67 -15.25
N GLY A 144 -13.70 -8.46 -15.26
CA GLY A 144 -13.79 -7.60 -14.08
C GLY A 144 -12.50 -6.90 -13.65
N LEU A 145 -11.39 -7.05 -14.38
CA LEU A 145 -10.15 -6.32 -14.08
C LEU A 145 -10.26 -4.83 -14.48
N PRO A 146 -10.05 -3.88 -13.55
CA PRO A 146 -10.10 -2.43 -13.82
C PRO A 146 -9.01 -1.89 -14.77
#